data_AF-A0A7S4NW80-F1
#
_entry.id   AF-A0A7S4NW80-F1
#
_cell.length_a   1.000
_cell.length_b   1.000
_cell.length_c   1.000
_cell.angle_alpha   90.00
_cell.angle_beta   90.00
_cell.angle_gamma   90.00
#
_symmetry.space_group_name_H-M   'P 1'
#
loop_
_entity.id
_entity.type
_entity.pdbx_description
1 polymer ?
#
loop_
_entity_poly.entity_id
_entity_poly.type
_entity_poly.pdbx_seq_one_letter_code
_entity_poly.pdbx_strand_id
1 'polypeptide(L)'
;REGEEGEVVRKRLVVLQPRWLTSVLATVVTMRYAYVKRGILHEKDLPKIWHEYPSSLWKPMRLLLQKLDIFFDLGDGRFIVPCLLPENRPNVEMYTTREGILGRRKRKKGRRGALGEGEEEEGGLLLRR
;
A
#
# COMPACT_ATOMS: atom_id res chain seq x y z
N ARG A 1 30.84 -47.32 -0.18
CA ARG A 1 30.58 -46.47 1.00
C ARG A 1 30.68 -45.05 0.50
N GLU A 2 29.55 -44.47 0.14
CA GLU A 2 29.43 -43.10 -0.35
C GLU A 2 29.65 -42.15 0.83
N GLY A 3 30.53 -41.17 0.63
CA GLY A 3 30.76 -40.11 1.61
C GLY A 3 29.68 -39.07 1.44
N GLU A 4 28.82 -38.93 2.45
CA GLU A 4 27.97 -37.76 2.60
C GLU A 4 28.87 -36.57 2.99
N GLU A 5 29.27 -35.78 1.99
CA GLU A 5 29.89 -34.48 2.24
C GLU A 5 28.82 -33.54 2.82
N GLY A 6 28.81 -33.44 4.14
CA GLY A 6 27.96 -32.49 4.86
C GLY A 6 28.29 -31.05 4.45
N GLU A 7 27.29 -30.34 3.92
CA GLU A 7 27.38 -28.92 3.61
C GLU A 7 27.65 -28.11 4.89
N VAL A 8 28.87 -27.58 5.03
CA VAL A 8 29.25 -26.75 6.18
C VAL A 8 28.67 -25.35 6.02
N VAL A 9 27.45 -25.15 6.52
CA VAL A 9 26.82 -23.83 6.61
C VAL A 9 27.58 -22.95 7.61
N ARG A 10 28.48 -22.10 7.12
CA ARG A 10 29.19 -21.11 7.95
C ARG A 10 28.22 -20.02 8.44
N LYS A 11 27.73 -20.17 9.67
CA LYS A 11 26.95 -19.11 10.34
C LYS A 11 27.88 -17.94 10.67
N ARG A 12 27.64 -16.78 10.06
CA ARG A 12 28.30 -15.52 10.45
C ARG A 12 27.61 -14.96 11.70
N LEU A 13 28.33 -14.92 12.81
CA LEU A 13 27.88 -14.25 14.03
C LEU A 13 28.07 -12.74 13.85
N VAL A 14 26.98 -11.98 13.95
CA VAL A 14 27.00 -10.52 13.91
C VAL A 14 26.56 -10.01 15.28
N VAL A 15 27.45 -9.31 15.98
CA VAL A 15 27.16 -8.66 17.26
C VAL A 15 26.84 -7.19 16.99
N LEU A 16 25.62 -6.78 17.31
CA LEU A 16 25.15 -5.41 17.11
C LEU A 16 25.23 -4.63 18.43
N GLN A 17 25.61 -3.36 18.35
CA GLN A 17 25.51 -2.45 19.49
C GLN A 17 24.02 -2.13 19.75
N PRO A 18 23.51 -2.27 21.00
CA PRO A 18 22.10 -2.03 21.31
C PRO A 18 21.62 -0.64 20.89
N ARG A 19 22.44 0.39 21.12
CA ARG A 19 22.14 1.78 20.75
C ARG A 19 21.92 1.92 19.24
N TRP A 20 22.76 1.29 18.42
CA TRP A 20 22.61 1.32 16.96
C TRP A 20 21.31 0.64 16.54
N LEU A 21 20.98 -0.52 17.12
CA LEU A 21 19.73 -1.21 16.83
C LEU A 21 18.53 -0.33 17.17
N THR A 22 18.52 0.31 18.34
CA THR A 22 17.41 1.20 18.73
C THR A 22 17.24 2.36 17.77
N SER A 23 18.31 2.93 17.23
CA SER A 23 18.24 3.97 16.21
C SER A 23 17.59 3.45 14.93
N VAL A 24 17.97 2.25 14.48
CA VAL A 24 17.35 1.60 13.31
C VAL A 24 15.86 1.36 13.53
N LEU A 25 15.46 0.83 14.69
CA LEU A 25 14.05 0.60 15.00
C LEU A 25 13.26 1.91 15.05
N ALA A 26 13.83 2.94 15.68
CA ALA A 26 13.23 4.26 15.76
C ALA A 26 12.95 4.82 14.37
N THR A 27 13.88 4.66 13.40
CA THR A 27 13.66 5.16 12.04
C THR A 27 12.39 4.61 11.39
N VAL A 28 11.94 3.40 11.74
CA VAL A 28 10.74 2.75 11.19
C VAL A 28 9.48 3.12 11.97
N VAL A 29 9.55 3.08 13.30
CA VAL A 29 8.36 3.31 14.14
C VAL A 29 7.93 4.78 14.09
N THR A 30 8.87 5.72 13.91
CA THR A 30 8.56 7.15 13.86
C THR A 30 8.23 7.66 12.45
N MET A 31 8.15 6.80 11.42
CA MET A 31 7.77 7.17 10.05
C MET A 31 6.29 7.54 9.90
N ARG A 32 5.72 8.34 10.78
CA ARG A 32 4.33 8.74 10.62
C ARG A 32 4.22 9.81 9.51
N TYR A 33 3.28 9.58 8.59
CA TYR A 33 2.79 10.48 7.52
C TYR A 33 3.70 10.76 6.31
N ALA A 34 5.03 10.70 6.41
CA ALA A 34 5.91 11.03 5.27
C ALA A 34 6.06 9.88 4.25
N TYR A 35 6.23 8.64 4.71
CA TYR A 35 6.59 7.49 3.85
C TYR A 35 5.64 6.30 3.98
N VAL A 36 4.88 6.22 5.08
CA VAL A 36 3.96 5.11 5.35
C VAL A 36 2.52 5.60 5.20
N LYS A 37 1.78 5.00 4.26
CA LYS A 37 0.36 5.29 4.03
C LYS A 37 -0.47 4.08 4.42
N ARG A 38 -1.34 4.24 5.44
CA ARG A 38 -2.20 3.15 5.98
C ARG A 38 -1.39 1.89 6.37
N GLY A 39 -0.25 2.08 7.01
CA GLY A 39 0.67 0.99 7.38
C GLY A 39 1.45 0.38 6.22
N ILE A 40 1.35 0.90 5.00
CA ILE A 40 2.11 0.41 3.83
C ILE A 40 3.32 1.31 3.56
N LEU A 41 4.49 0.69 3.49
CA LEU A 41 5.79 1.30 3.12
C LEU A 41 6.23 0.76 1.76
N HIS A 42 6.75 1.63 0.88
CA HIS A 42 7.30 1.20 -0.41
C HIS A 42 8.82 1.09 -0.36
N GLU A 43 9.39 0.08 -1.04
CA GLU A 43 10.84 -0.14 -1.14
C GLU A 43 11.58 1.08 -1.71
N LYS A 44 10.97 1.78 -2.66
CA LYS A 44 11.52 3.02 -3.27
C LYS A 44 11.77 4.15 -2.27
N ASP A 45 11.12 4.13 -1.12
CA ASP A 45 11.26 5.16 -0.08
C ASP A 45 12.30 4.77 0.98
N LEU A 46 12.69 3.48 1.07
CA LEU A 46 13.75 3.02 1.99
C LEU A 46 15.09 3.75 1.81
N PRO A 47 15.58 4.07 0.59
CA PRO A 47 16.80 4.84 0.42
C PRO A 47 16.75 6.22 1.06
N LYS A 48 15.58 6.86 1.11
CA LYS A 48 15.40 8.19 1.72
C LYS A 48 15.40 8.09 3.24
N ILE A 49 14.77 7.05 3.76
CA ILE A 49 14.72 6.78 5.20
C ILE A 49 16.12 6.46 5.73
N TRP A 50 16.81 5.52 5.07
CA TRP A 50 18.09 4.99 5.53
C TRP A 50 19.29 5.67 4.88
N HIS A 51 19.12 6.91 4.41
CA HIS A 51 20.17 7.66 3.72
C HIS A 51 21.43 7.86 4.59
N GLU A 52 21.28 7.88 5.92
CA GLU A 52 22.37 7.97 6.89
C GLU A 52 23.15 6.65 7.05
N TYR A 53 22.60 5.54 6.56
CA TYR A 53 23.21 4.21 6.65
C TYR A 53 23.82 3.80 5.30
N PRO A 54 24.98 3.11 5.31
CA PRO A 54 25.55 2.54 4.09
C PRO A 54 24.55 1.64 3.36
N SER A 55 24.50 1.74 2.03
CA SER A 55 23.59 0.95 1.19
C SER A 55 23.78 -0.56 1.32
N SER A 56 25.00 -0.99 1.67
CA SER A 56 25.34 -2.38 1.98
C SER A 56 24.57 -2.93 3.20
N LEU A 57 24.15 -2.06 4.12
CA LEU A 57 23.42 -2.43 5.33
C LEU A 57 21.90 -2.43 5.16
N TRP A 58 21.36 -1.81 4.10
CA TRP A 58 19.92 -1.71 3.92
C TRP A 58 19.24 -3.08 3.84
N LYS A 59 19.82 -4.05 3.11
CA LYS A 59 19.28 -5.41 3.04
C LYS A 59 19.38 -6.15 4.39
N PRO A 60 20.53 -6.19 5.07
CA PRO A 60 20.63 -6.74 6.43
C PRO A 60 19.65 -6.11 7.44
N MET A 61 19.53 -4.78 7.44
CA MET A 61 18.58 -4.06 8.31
C MET A 61 17.14 -4.49 8.03
N ARG A 62 16.78 -4.60 6.75
CA ARG A 62 15.46 -5.06 6.34
C ARG A 62 15.14 -6.46 6.86
N LEU A 63 16.08 -7.40 6.69
CA LEU A 63 15.95 -8.78 7.17
C LEU A 63 15.89 -8.84 8.71
N LEU A 64 16.64 -7.98 9.40
CA LEU A 64 16.60 -7.90 10.85
C LEU A 64 15.24 -7.41 11.33
N LEU A 65 14.68 -6.37 10.69
CA LEU A 65 13.39 -5.80 11.04
C LEU A 65 12.23 -6.77 10.76
N GLN A 66 12.33 -7.58 9.71
CA GLN A 66 11.42 -8.70 9.46
C GLN A 66 11.53 -9.79 10.52
N LYS A 67 12.75 -10.16 10.93
CA LYS A 67 12.96 -11.14 12.01
C LYS A 67 12.47 -10.67 13.38
N LEU A 68 12.36 -9.36 13.57
CA LEU A 68 11.83 -8.74 14.79
C LEU A 68 10.32 -8.44 14.68
N ASP A 69 9.65 -8.90 13.62
CA ASP A 69 8.21 -8.69 13.37
C ASP A 69 7.78 -7.22 13.32
N ILE A 70 8.70 -6.31 12.96
CA ILE A 70 8.45 -4.87 12.91
C ILE A 70 7.78 -4.48 11.59
N PHE A 71 8.14 -5.16 10.50
CA PHE A 71 7.40 -5.06 9.25
C PHE A 71 7.55 -6.34 8.42
N PHE A 72 6.58 -6.58 7.55
CA PHE A 72 6.52 -7.78 6.71
C PHE A 72 6.54 -7.42 5.23
N ASP A 73 7.17 -8.27 4.42
CA ASP A 73 7.12 -8.15 2.96
C ASP A 73 5.75 -8.60 2.43
N LEU A 74 5.12 -7.78 1.60
CA LEU A 74 3.87 -8.11 0.93
C LEU A 74 4.10 -8.58 -0.52
N GLY A 75 5.34 -8.58 -1.00
CA GLY A 75 5.66 -8.68 -2.41
C GLY A 75 5.53 -7.33 -3.13
N ASP A 76 5.97 -7.30 -4.40
CA ASP A 76 5.92 -6.12 -5.28
C ASP A 76 6.63 -4.87 -4.73
N GLY A 77 7.66 -5.05 -3.89
CA GLY A 77 8.39 -3.94 -3.27
C GLY A 77 7.54 -3.15 -2.26
N ARG A 78 6.59 -3.80 -1.58
CA ARG A 78 5.77 -3.22 -0.51
C ARG A 78 5.98 -3.95 0.80
N PHE A 79 5.96 -3.20 1.87
CA PHE A 79 6.04 -3.71 3.24
C PHE A 79 4.83 -3.24 4.05
N ILE A 80 4.36 -4.07 4.97
CA ILE A 80 3.35 -3.71 5.96
C ILE A 80 4.01 -3.50 7.31
N VAL A 81 3.73 -2.36 7.94
CA VAL A 81 4.21 -1.97 9.27
C VAL A 81 3.01 -2.02 10.23
N PRO A 82 2.83 -3.10 11.03
CA PRO A 82 1.60 -3.34 11.78
C PRO A 82 1.26 -2.23 12.77
N CYS A 83 2.26 -1.67 13.45
CA CYS A 83 2.07 -0.59 14.43
C CYS A 83 1.65 0.75 13.80
N LEU A 84 1.67 0.85 12.46
CA LEU A 84 1.25 2.03 11.70
C LEU A 84 -0.04 1.79 10.91
N LEU A 85 -0.74 0.68 11.16
CA LEU A 85 -2.06 0.44 10.57
C LEU A 85 -3.10 1.43 11.11
N PRO A 86 -4.13 1.78 10.31
CA PRO A 86 -5.24 2.59 10.79
C PRO A 86 -5.96 1.90 11.94
N GLU A 87 -6.34 2.66 12.96
CA GLU A 87 -7.17 2.17 14.07
C GLU A 87 -8.61 1.87 13.63
N ASN A 88 -9.08 2.56 12.60
CA ASN A 88 -10.40 2.35 12.03
C ASN A 88 -10.47 0.97 11.36
N ARG A 89 -11.46 0.16 11.77
CA ARG A 89 -11.74 -1.12 11.13
C ARG A 89 -12.08 -0.91 9.64
N PRO A 90 -11.60 -1.78 8.75
CA PRO A 90 -12.02 -1.74 7.35
C PRO A 90 -13.52 -1.95 7.25
N ASN A 91 -14.19 -1.21 6.35
CA ASN A 91 -15.60 -1.45 6.09
C ASN A 91 -15.76 -2.80 5.37
N VAL A 92 -16.30 -3.79 6.08
CA VAL A 92 -16.43 -5.18 5.61
C VAL A 92 -17.60 -5.36 4.64
N GLU A 93 -18.55 -4.41 4.61
CA GLU A 93 -19.75 -4.50 3.75
C GLU A 93 -19.43 -4.62 2.25
N MET A 94 -18.24 -4.20 1.81
CA MET A 94 -17.80 -4.33 0.42
C MET A 94 -17.41 -5.75 0.00
N TYR A 95 -17.13 -6.66 0.94
CA TYR A 95 -16.60 -8.00 0.66
C TYR A 95 -17.63 -9.13 0.84
N THR A 96 -18.79 -8.83 1.42
CA THR A 96 -19.84 -9.83 1.74
C THR A 96 -20.90 -9.99 0.65
N THR A 97 -20.98 -9.08 -0.32
CA THR A 97 -22.04 -9.14 -1.34
C THR A 97 -21.49 -9.65 -2.68
N ARG A 98 -21.97 -10.82 -3.12
CA ARG A 98 -21.70 -11.38 -4.47
C ARG A 98 -22.02 -10.40 -5.63
N GLU A 99 -22.85 -9.39 -5.37
CA GLU A 99 -23.23 -8.36 -6.34
C GLU A 99 -22.12 -7.34 -6.65
N GLY A 100 -21.09 -7.22 -5.80
CA GLY A 100 -19.98 -6.27 -6.01
C GLY A 100 -19.07 -6.62 -7.20
N ILE A 101 -18.97 -7.91 -7.55
CA ILE A 101 -18.03 -8.40 -8.58
C ILE A 101 -18.60 -8.25 -10.01
N LEU A 102 -19.93 -8.13 -10.18
CA LEU A 102 -20.57 -8.15 -11.52
C LEU A 102 -21.30 -6.85 -11.92
N GLY A 103 -21.19 -5.78 -11.12
CA GLY A 103 -22.33 -4.87 -10.97
C GLY A 103 -22.29 -3.47 -11.57
N ARG A 104 -21.48 -3.10 -12.58
CA ARG A 104 -21.64 -1.78 -13.25
C ARG A 104 -21.37 -1.76 -14.76
N ARG A 105 -22.15 -2.53 -15.53
CA ARG A 105 -22.43 -2.16 -16.93
C ARG A 105 -23.64 -1.23 -16.97
N LYS A 106 -23.42 0.10 -16.90
CA LYS A 106 -24.45 1.06 -17.28
C LYS A 106 -24.74 0.88 -18.78
N ARG A 107 -25.83 0.19 -19.11
CA ARG A 107 -26.41 0.20 -20.46
C ARG A 107 -26.86 1.62 -20.77
N LYS A 108 -26.06 2.34 -21.57
CA LYS A 108 -26.47 3.59 -22.23
C LYS A 108 -27.53 3.21 -23.28
N LYS A 109 -28.81 3.19 -22.89
CA LYS A 109 -29.91 2.97 -23.82
C LYS A 109 -30.04 4.23 -24.67
N GLY A 110 -29.50 4.15 -25.89
CA GLY A 110 -29.78 5.12 -26.93
C GLY A 110 -31.29 5.16 -27.20
N ARG A 111 -31.81 6.37 -27.32
CA ARG A 111 -33.04 6.66 -28.04
C ARG A 111 -32.69 7.70 -29.09
N ARG A 112 -32.57 7.26 -30.35
CA ARG A 112 -32.63 8.11 -31.53
C ARG A 112 -34.09 8.10 -32.02
N GLY A 113 -34.66 9.31 -32.17
CA GLY A 113 -35.46 9.77 -33.31
C GLY A 113 -36.89 9.25 -33.54
N ALA A 114 -37.86 10.17 -33.50
CA ALA A 114 -38.92 10.46 -34.51
C ALA A 114 -39.89 11.50 -33.88
N LEU A 115 -39.91 12.78 -34.28
CA LEU A 115 -40.56 13.45 -35.44
C LEU A 115 -42.11 13.51 -35.37
N GLY A 116 -42.62 14.75 -35.46
CA GLY A 116 -44.02 15.18 -35.66
C GLY A 116 -44.77 15.57 -34.38
N GLU A 117 -45.56 16.65 -34.23
CA GLU A 117 -45.98 17.79 -35.07
C GLU A 117 -46.95 18.63 -34.18
N GLY A 118 -46.95 19.98 -34.30
CA GLY A 118 -48.01 20.96 -33.91
C GLY A 118 -48.47 21.03 -32.43
N GLU A 119 -48.92 22.13 -31.81
CA GLU A 119 -49.29 23.50 -32.20
C GLU A 119 -49.11 24.43 -30.97
N GLU A 120 -48.85 25.72 -31.26
CA GLU A 120 -49.26 26.99 -30.60
C GLU A 120 -49.81 26.99 -29.15
N GLU A 121 -49.53 27.94 -28.24
CA GLU A 121 -49.67 29.40 -28.35
C GLU A 121 -49.01 30.12 -27.13
N GLU A 122 -48.61 31.38 -27.38
CA GLU A 122 -48.45 32.57 -26.52
C GLU A 122 -47.74 32.60 -25.15
N GLY A 123 -46.82 33.57 -25.04
CA GLY A 123 -46.85 34.54 -23.94
C GLY A 123 -45.56 34.70 -23.13
N GLY A 124 -44.89 35.86 -23.25
CA GLY A 124 -44.04 36.37 -22.17
C GLY A 124 -42.63 36.81 -22.54
N LEU A 125 -42.54 37.92 -23.26
CA LEU A 125 -41.38 38.81 -23.33
C LEU A 125 -40.97 39.25 -21.91
N LEU A 126 -39.69 39.23 -21.53
CA LEU A 126 -38.95 40.41 -21.03
C LEU A 126 -37.52 40.15 -20.56
N LEU A 127 -36.70 41.13 -20.93
CA LEU A 127 -35.27 41.29 -20.78
C LEU A 127 -34.76 41.43 -19.33
N ARG A 128 -33.51 40.98 -19.17
CA ARG A 128 -32.37 41.58 -18.44
C ARG A 128 -32.62 42.19 -17.05
N ARG A 129 -31.80 41.73 -16.10
CA ARG A 129 -30.83 42.59 -15.40
C ARG A 129 -29.52 41.85 -15.19
#